data_AF-A0A163L0G8-F1
#
_entry.id   AF-A0A163L0G8-F1
#
_cell.length_a   1.000
_cell.length_b   1.000
_cell.length_c   1.000
_cell.angle_alpha   90.00
_cell.angle_beta   90.00
_cell.angle_gamma   90.00
#
_symmetry.space_group_name_H-M   'P 1'
#
loop_
_entity.id
_entity.type
_entity.pdbx_description
1 polymer ?
#
loop_
_entity_poly.entity_id
_entity_poly.type
_entity_poly.pdbx_seq_one_letter_code
_entity_poly.pdbx_strand_id
1 'polypeptide(L)'
;MSQNLTQLVMRPGPGKAGKPVRVRSNFFEVTSLPSQNVQHLNVQIMPDGAPPAVLRKVWQCFEDSPNGQSFLNGTKAIFDGRANIFSPKPLKCGDDNGGISFEVDLQEGKRSGGIFKLNIKPVGAVNMAELQLFLDGKSSITNNCLTAIMVLDVLIRHVPSMQYSTVGRSFFTPQDKRPLPNGAEVWQGFYQSARPTQGKL
;
A
#
# COMPACT_ATOMS: atom_id res chain seq x y z
N MET A 1 11.43 28.06 20.44
CA MET A 1 11.50 26.70 21.02
C MET A 1 10.49 25.84 20.30
N SER A 2 10.92 24.91 19.45
CA SER A 2 10.00 23.98 18.77
C SER A 2 9.35 23.09 19.82
N GLN A 3 8.02 23.07 19.86
CA GLN A 3 7.29 22.14 20.73
C GLN A 3 7.61 20.71 20.28
N ASN A 4 8.41 19.99 21.06
CA ASN A 4 8.53 18.54 20.90
C ASN A 4 7.16 17.94 21.27
N LEU A 5 6.48 17.35 20.28
CA LEU A 5 5.31 16.53 20.55
C LEU A 5 5.69 15.46 21.59
N THR A 6 4.94 15.40 22.67
CA THR A 6 5.15 14.44 23.75
C THR A 6 5.11 13.01 23.21
N GLN A 7 6.21 12.26 23.42
CA GLN A 7 6.21 10.82 23.17
C GLN A 7 5.10 10.16 23.99
N LEU A 8 4.36 9.24 23.36
CA LEU A 8 3.38 8.41 24.06
C LEU A 8 4.08 7.62 25.17
N VAL A 9 3.43 7.52 26.33
CA VAL A 9 3.96 6.76 27.47
C VAL A 9 4.03 5.27 27.17
N MET A 10 5.09 4.61 27.61
CA MET A 10 5.21 3.15 27.47
C MET A 10 4.17 2.43 28.34
N ARG A 11 3.66 1.30 27.83
CA ARG A 11 2.75 0.45 28.61
C ARG A 11 3.49 -0.06 29.84
N PRO A 12 2.99 0.16 31.07
CA PRO A 12 3.69 -0.26 32.30
C PRO A 12 3.74 -1.79 32.48
N GLY A 13 2.79 -2.52 31.86
CA GLY A 13 2.76 -3.98 31.86
C GLY A 13 1.35 -4.51 31.51
N PRO A 14 1.20 -5.84 31.37
CA PRO A 14 -0.11 -6.47 31.23
C PRO A 14 -0.87 -6.49 32.57
N GLY A 15 -2.20 -6.40 32.51
CA GLY A 15 -3.07 -6.55 33.68
C GLY A 15 -3.08 -7.99 34.21
N LYS A 16 -3.20 -8.17 35.53
CA LYS A 16 -3.17 -9.49 36.20
C LYS A 16 -4.48 -9.90 36.87
N ALA A 17 -5.48 -9.01 36.91
CA ALA A 17 -6.77 -9.28 37.55
C ALA A 17 -7.69 -10.11 36.66
N GLY A 18 -8.60 -10.87 37.29
CA GLY A 18 -9.61 -11.67 36.59
C GLY A 18 -9.19 -13.12 36.32
N LYS A 19 -10.13 -13.90 35.74
CA LYS A 19 -9.88 -15.29 35.35
C LYS A 19 -9.45 -15.34 33.88
N PRO A 20 -8.34 -16.03 33.54
CA PRO A 20 -7.92 -16.20 32.15
C PRO A 20 -9.01 -16.87 31.30
N VAL A 21 -9.21 -16.36 30.08
CA VAL A 21 -10.15 -16.90 29.10
C VAL A 21 -9.47 -17.03 27.74
N ARG A 22 -9.77 -18.12 27.02
CA ARG A 22 -9.27 -18.33 25.66
C ARG A 22 -10.16 -17.58 24.68
N VAL A 23 -9.56 -16.72 23.85
CA VAL A 23 -10.26 -15.98 22.81
C VAL A 23 -9.69 -16.31 21.44
N ARG A 24 -10.51 -16.12 20.41
CA ARG A 24 -10.06 -16.05 19.01
C ARG A 24 -10.22 -14.61 18.53
N SER A 25 -9.24 -14.12 17.82
CA SER A 25 -9.32 -12.84 17.12
C SER A 25 -9.38 -13.08 15.62
N ASN A 26 -9.84 -12.06 14.89
CA ASN A 26 -9.75 -11.98 13.44
C ASN A 26 -8.40 -11.37 12.99
N PHE A 27 -7.34 -11.60 13.77
CA PHE A 27 -5.97 -11.21 13.43
C PHE A 27 -5.25 -12.44 12.92
N PHE A 28 -4.65 -12.33 11.74
CA PHE A 28 -3.91 -13.40 11.09
C PHE A 28 -2.44 -13.03 11.12
N GLU A 29 -1.62 -13.93 11.65
CA GLU A 29 -0.18 -13.71 11.80
C GLU A 29 0.52 -13.66 10.44
N VAL A 30 1.36 -12.63 10.25
CA VAL A 30 2.33 -12.62 9.17
C VAL A 30 3.53 -13.47 9.58
N THR A 31 3.68 -14.64 8.95
CA THR A 31 4.71 -15.64 9.33
C THR A 31 6.13 -15.24 8.94
N SER A 32 6.28 -14.36 7.95
CA SER A 32 7.59 -13.94 7.44
C SER A 32 7.52 -12.53 6.87
N LEU A 33 8.44 -11.68 7.29
CA LEU A 33 8.64 -10.36 6.71
C LEU A 33 9.76 -10.37 5.66
N PRO A 34 9.71 -9.49 4.65
CA PRO A 34 10.82 -9.28 3.73
C PRO A 34 12.09 -8.92 4.49
N SER A 35 13.20 -9.63 4.22
CA SER A 35 14.51 -9.31 4.79
C SER A 35 15.26 -8.22 4.01
N GLN A 36 14.86 -8.00 2.75
CA GLN A 36 15.48 -7.01 1.87
C GLN A 36 14.80 -5.65 2.02
N ASN A 37 15.57 -4.59 1.78
CA ASN A 37 15.05 -3.23 1.77
C ASN A 37 14.15 -3.03 0.54
N VAL A 38 13.07 -2.29 0.74
CA VAL A 38 12.09 -1.99 -0.32
C VAL A 38 12.36 -0.60 -0.86
N GLN A 39 12.42 -0.45 -2.18
CA GLN A 39 12.62 0.84 -2.82
C GLN A 39 11.30 1.61 -2.84
N HIS A 40 11.34 2.87 -2.42
CA HIS A 40 10.21 3.78 -2.47
C HIS A 40 10.41 4.79 -3.59
N LEU A 41 9.45 4.81 -4.51
CA LEU A 41 9.38 5.78 -5.59
C LEU A 41 8.09 6.59 -5.46
N ASN A 42 8.18 7.85 -5.89
CA ASN A 42 7.03 8.71 -6.09
C ASN A 42 6.62 8.66 -7.56
N VAL A 43 5.31 8.59 -7.82
CA VAL A 43 4.75 8.78 -9.15
C VAL A 43 3.78 9.93 -9.14
N GLN A 44 3.94 10.84 -10.09
CA GLN A 44 2.97 11.87 -10.41
C GLN A 44 2.28 11.48 -11.71
N ILE A 45 0.94 11.42 -11.70
CA ILE A 45 0.13 11.03 -12.87
C ILE A 45 -0.72 12.24 -13.28
N MET A 46 -0.47 12.76 -14.48
CA MET A 46 -1.20 13.89 -15.07
C MET A 46 -2.17 13.39 -16.13
N PRO A 47 -3.39 13.96 -16.26
CA PRO A 47 -3.91 15.10 -15.50
C PRO A 47 -4.28 14.75 -14.05
N ASP A 48 -4.16 15.74 -13.17
CA ASP A 48 -4.51 15.59 -11.75
C ASP A 48 -6.02 15.38 -11.55
N GLY A 49 -6.40 14.77 -10.42
CA GLY A 49 -7.79 14.64 -9.99
C GLY A 49 -8.51 13.36 -10.45
N ALA A 50 -7.83 12.48 -11.20
CA ALA A 50 -8.38 11.17 -11.53
C ALA A 50 -8.60 10.31 -10.26
N PRO A 51 -9.71 9.56 -10.14
CA PRO A 51 -9.94 8.70 -8.99
C PRO A 51 -8.88 7.60 -8.85
N PRO A 52 -8.55 7.13 -7.62
CA PRO A 52 -7.57 6.06 -7.40
C PRO A 52 -7.82 4.78 -8.21
N ALA A 53 -9.09 4.45 -8.47
CA ALA A 53 -9.45 3.30 -9.31
C ALA A 53 -8.95 3.47 -10.76
N VAL A 54 -9.06 4.67 -11.32
CA VAL A 54 -8.54 4.99 -12.67
C VAL A 54 -7.02 4.99 -12.65
N LEU A 55 -6.39 5.62 -11.64
CA LEU A 55 -4.93 5.65 -11.53
C LEU A 55 -4.31 4.24 -11.45
N ARG A 56 -4.97 3.30 -10.76
CA ARG A 56 -4.51 1.89 -10.74
C ARG A 56 -4.60 1.22 -12.10
N LYS A 57 -5.62 1.52 -12.90
CA LYS A 57 -5.73 1.02 -14.28
C LYS A 57 -4.67 1.63 -15.19
N VAL A 58 -4.38 2.93 -15.03
CA VAL A 58 -3.27 3.59 -15.72
C VAL A 58 -1.96 2.91 -15.37
N TRP A 59 -1.72 2.63 -14.08
CA TRP A 59 -0.53 1.89 -13.64
C TRP A 59 -0.48 0.48 -14.26
N GLN A 60 -1.58 -0.28 -14.23
CA GLN A 60 -1.64 -1.60 -14.85
C GLN A 60 -1.32 -1.55 -16.36
N CYS A 61 -1.92 -0.58 -17.07
CA CYS A 61 -1.65 -0.36 -18.49
C CYS A 61 -0.18 0.01 -18.75
N PHE A 62 0.42 0.82 -17.87
CA PHE A 62 1.86 1.08 -17.90
C PHE A 62 2.67 -0.21 -17.73
N GLU A 63 2.38 -1.02 -16.71
CA GLU A 63 3.08 -2.29 -16.48
C GLU A 63 3.01 -3.22 -17.69
N ASP A 64 1.87 -3.24 -18.40
CA ASP A 64 1.66 -4.08 -19.58
C ASP A 64 2.26 -3.48 -20.87
N SER A 65 2.63 -2.19 -20.86
CA SER A 65 3.24 -1.51 -22.01
C SER A 65 4.71 -1.91 -22.21
N PRO A 66 5.26 -1.83 -23.45
CA PRO A 66 6.68 -2.12 -23.71
C PRO A 66 7.64 -1.26 -22.86
N ASN A 67 7.28 0.01 -22.63
CA ASN A 67 8.08 0.93 -21.83
C ASN A 67 8.09 0.52 -20.35
N GLY A 68 6.93 0.14 -19.80
CA GLY A 68 6.84 -0.33 -18.42
C GLY A 68 7.53 -1.67 -18.21
N GLN A 69 7.40 -2.62 -19.14
CA GLN A 69 8.14 -3.89 -19.10
C GLN A 69 9.66 -3.66 -19.09
N SER A 70 10.15 -2.75 -19.94
CA SER A 70 11.57 -2.36 -19.97
C SER A 70 12.03 -1.70 -18.66
N PHE A 71 11.24 -0.77 -18.12
CA PHE A 71 11.55 -0.06 -16.88
C PHE A 71 11.54 -0.97 -15.65
N LEU A 72 10.53 -1.84 -15.53
CA LEU A 72 10.36 -2.77 -14.42
C LEU A 72 11.32 -3.95 -14.49
N ASN A 73 11.77 -4.32 -15.70
CA ASN A 73 12.71 -5.40 -15.95
C ASN A 73 12.31 -6.71 -15.22
N GLY A 74 11.05 -7.11 -15.38
CA GLY A 74 10.46 -8.29 -14.73
C GLY A 74 10.17 -8.14 -13.23
N THR A 75 10.37 -6.95 -12.64
CA THR A 75 10.05 -6.67 -11.25
C THR A 75 8.57 -6.32 -11.10
N LYS A 76 7.88 -6.94 -10.15
CA LYS A 76 6.51 -6.58 -9.77
C LYS A 76 6.54 -5.54 -8.66
N ALA A 77 6.20 -4.30 -9.01
CA ALA A 77 6.06 -3.21 -8.06
C ALA A 77 4.61 -3.14 -7.56
N ILE A 78 4.41 -2.56 -6.39
CA ILE A 78 3.08 -2.30 -5.83
C ILE A 78 2.81 -0.81 -5.84
N PHE A 79 1.57 -0.44 -6.18
CA PHE A 79 1.13 0.95 -6.25
C PHE A 79 -0.01 1.21 -5.26
N ASP A 80 0.09 2.30 -4.51
CA ASP A 80 -0.90 2.67 -3.49
C ASP A 80 -2.21 3.22 -4.07
N GLY A 81 -2.24 3.54 -5.37
CA GLY A 81 -3.37 4.15 -6.08
C GLY A 81 -3.37 5.67 -6.09
N ARG A 82 -2.29 6.31 -5.61
CA ARG A 82 -2.11 7.76 -5.61
C ARG A 82 -0.75 8.13 -6.14
N ALA A 83 0.29 8.02 -5.31
CA ALA A 83 1.59 8.60 -5.60
C ALA A 83 2.77 7.77 -5.11
N ASN A 84 2.53 6.64 -4.43
CA ASN A 84 3.60 5.82 -3.88
C ASN A 84 3.69 4.48 -4.60
N ILE A 85 4.86 4.20 -5.14
CA ILE A 85 5.23 2.91 -5.70
C ILE A 85 6.30 2.30 -4.80
N PHE A 86 6.16 1.02 -4.51
CA PHE A 86 7.18 0.25 -3.79
C PHE A 86 7.66 -0.91 -4.64
N SER A 87 8.97 -1.07 -4.74
CA SER A 87 9.61 -2.11 -5.54
C SER A 87 10.54 -2.96 -4.67
N PRO A 88 10.52 -4.29 -4.81
CA PRO A 88 11.47 -5.15 -4.10
C PRO A 88 12.89 -5.05 -4.67
N LYS A 89 13.07 -4.51 -5.88
CA LYS A 89 14.37 -4.33 -6.53
C LYS A 89 14.61 -2.87 -6.94
N PRO A 90 15.87 -2.40 -6.98
CA PRO A 90 16.21 -1.11 -7.57
C PRO A 90 15.72 -1.01 -9.01
N LEU A 91 14.97 0.06 -9.31
CA LEU A 91 14.54 0.42 -10.65
C LEU A 91 15.41 1.57 -11.12
N LYS A 92 15.86 1.52 -12.38
CA LYS A 92 16.70 2.58 -12.96
C LYS A 92 15.82 3.77 -13.33
N CYS A 93 15.63 4.68 -12.37
CA CYS A 93 15.26 6.06 -12.70
C CYS A 93 16.52 6.76 -13.22
N GLY A 94 16.40 7.66 -14.21
CA GLY A 94 17.55 8.32 -14.84
C GLY A 94 18.48 9.02 -13.85
N ASP A 95 19.67 9.40 -14.32
CA ASP A 95 20.73 9.93 -13.46
C ASP A 95 20.34 11.25 -12.76
N ASP A 96 20.74 11.37 -11.49
CA ASP A 96 20.69 12.52 -10.58
C ASP A 96 19.37 13.32 -10.53
N ASN A 97 18.44 12.89 -9.67
CA ASN A 97 17.17 13.56 -9.34
C ASN A 97 16.18 13.79 -10.51
N GLY A 98 16.56 13.43 -11.73
CA GLY A 98 15.72 13.45 -12.91
C GLY A 98 14.75 12.27 -12.90
N GLY A 99 13.50 12.52 -12.52
CA GLY A 99 12.44 11.55 -12.71
C GLY A 99 12.34 11.09 -14.17
N ILE A 100 11.92 9.84 -14.39
CA ILE A 100 11.65 9.33 -15.72
C ILE A 100 10.17 9.55 -16.05
N SER A 101 9.90 10.03 -17.27
CA SER A 101 8.53 10.29 -17.71
C SER A 101 8.09 9.27 -18.76
N PHE A 102 6.85 8.81 -18.63
CA PHE A 102 6.19 7.91 -19.57
C PHE A 102 4.83 8.46 -19.96
N GLU A 103 4.40 8.09 -21.16
CA GLU A 103 3.05 8.38 -21.65
C GLU A 103 2.28 7.06 -21.78
N VAL A 104 1.05 7.04 -21.28
CA VAL A 104 0.19 5.86 -21.22
C VAL A 104 -1.17 6.27 -21.77
N ASP A 105 -1.60 5.60 -22.84
CA ASP A 105 -2.94 5.79 -23.40
C ASP A 105 -3.88 4.75 -22.80
N LEU A 106 -4.74 5.18 -21.86
CA LEU A 106 -5.74 4.31 -21.27
C LEU A 106 -6.97 4.25 -22.18
N GLN A 107 -7.13 3.15 -22.90
CA GLN A 107 -8.29 2.91 -23.76
C GLN A 107 -9.53 2.46 -22.97
N GLU A 108 -10.06 3.34 -22.14
CA GLU A 108 -11.37 3.19 -21.51
C GLU A 108 -12.38 4.21 -22.08
N GLY A 109 -13.68 3.98 -21.87
CA GLY A 109 -14.72 4.88 -22.37
C GLY A 109 -14.49 6.36 -22.00
N LYS A 110 -15.19 7.27 -22.68
CA LYS A 110 -14.97 8.74 -22.67
C LYS A 110 -14.79 9.43 -21.29
N ARG A 111 -15.17 8.79 -20.17
CA ARG A 111 -15.07 9.34 -18.81
C ARG A 111 -13.82 8.94 -18.03
N SER A 112 -13.16 7.83 -18.39
CA SER A 112 -11.98 7.31 -17.67
C SER A 112 -10.77 7.08 -18.57
N GLY A 113 -10.94 7.04 -19.90
CA GLY A 113 -9.84 6.91 -20.84
C GLY A 113 -9.17 8.23 -21.22
N GLY A 114 -8.00 8.12 -21.84
CA GLY A 114 -7.20 9.23 -22.32
C GLY A 114 -5.70 9.02 -22.10
N ILE A 115 -4.93 10.02 -22.51
CA ILE A 115 -3.48 10.03 -22.38
C ILE A 115 -3.10 10.54 -20.99
N PHE A 116 -2.36 9.71 -20.27
CA PHE A 116 -1.78 10.02 -18.96
C PHE A 116 -0.27 10.13 -19.04
N LYS A 117 0.30 11.10 -18.34
CA LYS A 117 1.76 11.25 -18.20
C LYS A 117 2.17 10.84 -16.79
N LEU A 118 3.03 9.84 -16.69
CA LEU A 118 3.58 9.33 -15.44
C LEU A 118 4.99 9.88 -15.28
N ASN A 119 5.26 10.60 -14.20
CA ASN A 119 6.61 11.03 -13.83
C ASN A 119 7.04 10.27 -12.56
N ILE A 120 8.01 9.38 -12.69
CA ILE A 120 8.47 8.48 -11.61
C ILE A 120 9.83 8.96 -11.10
N LYS A 121 9.91 9.20 -9.79
CA LYS A 121 11.11 9.70 -9.10
C LYS A 121 11.48 8.79 -7.92
N PRO A 122 12.78 8.52 -7.70
CA PRO A 122 13.21 7.84 -6.48
C PRO A 122 12.95 8.73 -5.25
N VAL A 123 12.50 8.13 -4.15
CA VAL A 123 12.33 8.81 -2.85
C VAL A 123 13.39 8.31 -1.86
N GLY A 124 13.60 6.99 -1.83
CA GLY A 124 14.59 6.38 -0.95
C GLY A 124 14.37 4.88 -0.80
N ALA A 125 15.00 4.29 0.21
CA ALA A 125 14.85 2.89 0.55
C ALA A 125 14.25 2.73 1.96
N VAL A 126 13.33 1.79 2.10
CA VAL A 126 12.67 1.41 3.34
C VAL A 126 13.43 0.23 3.95
N ASN A 127 13.97 0.43 5.15
CA ASN A 127 14.75 -0.58 5.86
C ASN A 127 13.82 -1.53 6.63
N MET A 128 13.66 -2.76 6.14
CA MET A 128 12.78 -3.75 6.76
C MET A 128 13.36 -4.38 8.04
N ALA A 129 14.69 -4.37 8.20
CA ALA A 129 15.33 -4.86 9.42
C ALA A 129 15.03 -3.97 10.63
N GLU A 130 14.90 -2.66 10.41
CA GLU A 130 14.51 -1.72 11.47
C GLU A 130 13.07 -1.96 11.95
N LEU A 131 12.15 -2.31 11.04
CA LEU A 131 10.81 -2.73 11.42
C LEU A 131 10.85 -3.97 12.33
N GLN A 132 11.69 -4.96 12.00
CA GLN A 132 11.84 -6.14 12.85
C GLN A 132 12.34 -5.78 14.26
N LEU A 133 13.33 -4.90 14.37
CA LEU A 133 13.82 -4.42 15.68
C LEU A 133 12.71 -3.71 16.48
N PHE A 134 11.86 -2.94 15.80
CA PHE A 134 10.72 -2.28 16.43
C PHE A 134 9.69 -3.30 16.94
N LEU A 135 9.33 -4.30 16.13
CA LEU A 135 8.39 -5.36 16.52
C LEU A 135 8.92 -6.17 17.71
N ASP A 136 10.22 -6.44 17.75
CA ASP A 136 10.90 -7.10 18.87
C ASP A 136 10.98 -6.23 20.14
N GLY A 137 10.58 -4.96 20.08
CA GLY A 137 10.70 -4.00 21.19
C GLY A 137 12.13 -3.54 21.46
N LYS A 138 13.04 -3.69 20.49
CA LYS A 138 14.46 -3.30 20.58
C LYS A 138 14.73 -1.88 20.09
N SER A 139 13.79 -1.25 19.39
CA SER A 139 13.87 0.14 18.95
C SER A 139 12.55 0.88 19.18
N SER A 140 12.61 2.21 19.23
CA SER A 140 11.42 3.07 19.20
C SER A 140 10.81 3.10 17.80
N ILE A 141 9.55 3.53 17.71
CA ILE A 141 8.90 3.74 16.42
C ILE A 141 9.56 4.92 15.69
N THR A 142 10.01 4.68 14.46
CA THR A 142 10.61 5.69 13.59
C THR A 142 9.74 5.93 12.35
N ASN A 143 10.05 6.99 11.60
CA ASN A 143 9.39 7.24 10.32
C ASN A 143 9.61 6.08 9.33
N ASN A 144 10.79 5.45 9.34
CA ASN A 144 11.05 4.26 8.52
C ASN A 144 10.13 3.09 8.93
N CYS A 145 9.90 2.86 10.22
CA CYS A 145 8.95 1.84 10.69
C CYS A 145 7.51 2.13 10.18
N LEU A 146 7.07 3.39 10.23
CA LEU A 146 5.75 3.79 9.71
C LEU A 146 5.65 3.56 8.19
N THR A 147 6.69 3.89 7.44
CA THR A 147 6.75 3.63 6.00
C THR A 147 6.77 2.13 5.71
N ALA A 148 7.50 1.32 6.48
CA ALA A 148 7.53 -0.13 6.32
C ALA A 148 6.15 -0.77 6.58
N ILE A 149 5.43 -0.31 7.61
CA ILE A 149 4.03 -0.74 7.85
C ILE A 149 3.14 -0.33 6.67
N MET A 150 3.34 0.87 6.10
CA MET A 150 2.62 1.33 4.92
C MET A 150 2.90 0.46 3.68
N VAL A 151 4.16 0.08 3.45
CA VAL A 151 4.55 -0.86 2.39
C VAL A 151 3.75 -2.15 2.50
N LEU A 152 3.65 -2.71 3.71
CA LEU A 152 2.95 -3.97 3.96
C LEU A 152 1.43 -3.84 3.80
N ASP A 153 0.85 -2.72 4.24
CA ASP A 153 -0.57 -2.39 3.98
C ASP A 153 -0.85 -2.27 2.47
N VAL A 154 0.03 -1.60 1.73
CA VAL A 154 -0.08 -1.44 0.27
C VAL A 154 0.09 -2.78 -0.43
N LEU A 155 1.01 -3.63 0.05
CA LEU A 155 1.30 -4.94 -0.52
C LEU A 155 0.05 -5.83 -0.51
N ILE A 156 -0.56 -6.01 0.67
CA ILE A 156 -1.70 -6.93 0.83
C ILE A 156 -2.96 -6.41 0.11
N ARG A 157 -3.07 -5.09 -0.07
CA ARG A 157 -4.24 -4.47 -0.68
C ARG A 157 -4.10 -4.20 -2.18
N HIS A 158 -2.89 -4.33 -2.75
CA HIS A 158 -2.62 -3.97 -4.14
C HIS A 158 -3.52 -4.73 -5.12
N VAL A 159 -3.55 -6.06 -5.02
CA VAL A 159 -4.39 -6.91 -5.88
C VAL A 159 -5.90 -6.74 -5.58
N PRO A 160 -6.37 -6.78 -4.32
CA PRO A 160 -7.78 -6.52 -4.01
C PRO A 160 -8.29 -5.17 -4.54
N SER A 161 -7.45 -4.13 -4.52
CA SER A 161 -7.81 -2.78 -5.01
C SER A 161 -8.01 -2.71 -6.53
N MET A 162 -7.52 -3.70 -7.27
CA MET A 162 -7.68 -3.82 -8.72
C MET A 162 -8.86 -4.73 -9.09
N GLN A 163 -9.17 -5.71 -8.23
CA GLN A 163 -10.20 -6.72 -8.49
C GLN A 163 -11.59 -6.34 -7.93
N TYR A 164 -11.64 -5.58 -6.84
CA TYR A 164 -12.87 -5.32 -6.09
C TYR A 164 -13.21 -3.84 -6.00
N SER A 165 -14.49 -3.56 -5.74
CA SER A 165 -14.95 -2.21 -5.38
C SER A 165 -14.37 -1.82 -4.03
N THR A 166 -13.51 -0.81 -4.02
CA THR A 166 -12.79 -0.39 -2.80
C THR A 166 -13.46 0.81 -2.15
N VAL A 167 -13.78 0.71 -0.86
CA VAL A 167 -14.25 1.83 -0.04
C VAL A 167 -13.40 1.91 1.22
N GLY A 168 -12.53 2.92 1.31
CA GLY A 168 -11.58 3.03 2.40
C GLY A 168 -10.58 1.87 2.42
N ARG A 169 -10.65 1.03 3.47
CA ARG A 169 -9.85 -0.19 3.66
C ARG A 169 -10.64 -1.48 3.47
N SER A 170 -11.83 -1.37 2.90
CA SER A 170 -12.72 -2.49 2.66
C SER A 170 -12.91 -2.75 1.16
N PHE A 171 -13.04 -4.02 0.81
CA PHE A 171 -13.16 -4.51 -0.56
C PHE A 171 -14.47 -5.27 -0.70
N PHE A 172 -15.27 -4.92 -1.72
CA PHE A 172 -16.62 -5.45 -1.94
C PHE A 172 -16.75 -6.09 -3.32
N THR A 173 -17.50 -7.17 -3.38
CA THR A 173 -17.75 -7.94 -4.61
C THR A 173 -19.25 -7.98 -4.94
N PRO A 174 -19.64 -7.92 -6.22
CA PRO A 174 -21.03 -8.14 -6.62
C PRO A 174 -21.44 -9.62 -6.53
N GLN A 175 -20.48 -10.53 -6.32
CA GLN A 175 -20.75 -11.95 -6.16
C GLN A 175 -21.71 -12.15 -4.98
N ASP A 176 -22.80 -12.88 -5.22
CA ASP A 176 -23.86 -13.15 -4.25
C ASP A 176 -24.53 -11.90 -3.65
N LYS A 177 -24.55 -10.79 -4.43
CA LYS A 177 -25.28 -9.58 -4.04
C LYS A 177 -26.76 -9.87 -3.81
N ARG A 178 -27.34 -9.19 -2.81
CA ARG A 178 -28.74 -9.37 -2.44
C ARG A 178 -29.54 -8.10 -2.70
N PRO A 179 -30.70 -8.17 -3.37
CA PRO A 179 -31.54 -7.00 -3.56
C PRO A 179 -32.12 -6.54 -2.23
N LEU A 180 -32.25 -5.23 -2.09
CA LEU A 180 -33.04 -4.56 -1.04
C LEU A 180 -34.26 -3.90 -1.69
N PRO A 181 -35.32 -3.61 -0.92
CA PRO A 181 -36.41 -2.77 -1.39
C PRO A 181 -35.89 -1.42 -1.90
N ASN A 182 -36.61 -0.81 -2.85
CA ASN A 182 -36.33 0.51 -3.42
C ASN A 182 -35.04 0.62 -4.27
N GLY A 183 -34.60 -0.48 -4.89
CA GLY A 183 -33.55 -0.45 -5.91
C GLY A 183 -32.11 -0.42 -5.39
N ALA A 184 -31.91 -0.68 -4.10
CA ALA A 184 -30.58 -0.87 -3.52
C ALA A 184 -30.19 -2.35 -3.53
N GLU A 185 -28.90 -2.63 -3.39
CA GLU A 185 -28.37 -3.98 -3.25
C GLU A 185 -27.26 -4.04 -2.19
N VAL A 186 -27.19 -5.15 -1.46
CA VAL A 186 -26.14 -5.41 -0.48
C VAL A 186 -25.04 -6.22 -1.14
N TRP A 187 -23.83 -5.70 -1.08
CA TRP A 187 -22.62 -6.38 -1.50
C TRP A 187 -21.85 -6.81 -0.27
N GLN A 188 -21.40 -8.06 -0.25
CA GLN A 188 -20.52 -8.55 0.80
C GLN A 188 -19.07 -8.16 0.50
N GLY A 189 -18.26 -8.08 1.56
CA GLY A 189 -16.88 -7.64 1.46
C GLY A 189 -16.11 -7.95 2.73
N PHE A 190 -14.86 -7.49 2.78
CA PHE A 190 -13.99 -7.67 3.93
C PHE A 190 -13.17 -6.40 4.18
N TYR A 191 -12.80 -6.19 5.44
CA TYR A 191 -11.87 -5.16 5.87
C TYR A 191 -10.46 -5.75 5.97
N GLN A 192 -9.45 -5.00 5.53
CA GLN A 192 -8.06 -5.43 5.59
C GLN A 192 -7.14 -4.30 6.08
N SER A 193 -6.18 -4.63 6.95
CA SER A 193 -5.08 -3.73 7.31
C SER A 193 -3.91 -4.48 7.92
N ALA A 194 -2.68 -4.05 7.66
CA ALA A 194 -1.49 -4.51 8.38
C ALA A 194 -1.32 -3.71 9.69
N ARG A 195 -1.04 -4.38 10.82
CA ARG A 195 -1.01 -3.73 12.14
C ARG A 195 0.12 -4.29 13.02
N PRO A 196 1.09 -3.47 13.46
CA PRO A 196 2.13 -3.98 14.34
C PRO A 196 1.56 -4.43 15.68
N THR A 197 2.05 -5.56 16.16
CA THR A 197 1.80 -6.10 17.51
C THR A 197 3.13 -6.45 18.17
N GLN A 198 3.12 -6.96 19.40
CA GLN A 198 4.35 -7.35 20.09
C GLN A 198 4.97 -8.58 19.40
N GLY A 199 6.16 -8.41 18.84
CA GLY A 199 6.95 -9.44 18.16
C GLY A 199 6.48 -9.84 16.76
N LYS A 200 5.33 -9.35 16.30
CA LYS A 200 4.69 -9.77 15.04
C LYS A 200 3.95 -8.62 14.35
N LEU A 201 3.79 -8.72 13.03
CA LEU A 201 2.94 -7.84 12.24
C LEU A 201 1.58 -8.50 11.92
#